data_AF-A0A0D0B4R8-F1
#
_entry.id   AF-A0A0D0B4R8-F1
#
_cell.length_a   1.000
_cell.length_b   1.000
_cell.length_c   1.000
_cell.angle_alpha   90.00
_cell.angle_beta   90.00
_cell.angle_gamma   90.00
#
_symmetry.space_group_name_H-M   'P 1'
#
loop_
_entity.id
_entity.type
_entity.pdbx_description
1 polymer ?
#
loop_
_entity_poly.entity_id
_entity_poly.type
_entity_poly.pdbx_seq_one_letter_code
_entity_poly.pdbx_strand_id
1 'polypeptide(L)'
;MIVVSGGPSLWPVINFYVVFSYFIVAGSTVVVYDWALGLGKEFELVWSQRWSFMTILYLSLRTAGVIYFVISLLFSVTDAVSAFFAFTQMWLSFIINTTLDVIIIARLHAMYQQSGRMLMFLIAIFLAITIACGAITATLERHHLSYEESVISGTYYQCVGINVGNDWLLFAATWILGSVFELLALSLAIWITVKRSRELRQWKIEDRFLALMKTQVLYFAA
;
A
#
# COMPACT_ATOMS: atom_id res chain seq x y z
N MET A 1 -29.01 -19.10 -1.62
CA MET A 1 -28.89 -20.51 -1.16
C MET A 1 -27.51 -20.62 -0.53
N ILE A 2 -27.40 -20.96 0.76
CA ILE A 2 -26.10 -21.04 1.43
C ILE A 2 -25.44 -22.37 1.02
N VAL A 3 -24.43 -22.31 0.16
CA VAL A 3 -23.64 -23.48 -0.21
C VAL A 3 -22.50 -23.61 0.79
N VAL A 4 -22.59 -24.62 1.66
CA VAL A 4 -21.50 -24.96 2.59
C VAL A 4 -20.50 -25.85 1.85
N SER A 5 -19.35 -25.30 1.48
CA SER A 5 -18.28 -26.05 0.84
C SER A 5 -17.17 -26.36 1.85
N GLY A 6 -17.07 -27.63 2.27
CA GLY A 6 -16.12 -28.11 3.28
C GLY A 6 -15.12 -29.15 2.76
N GLY A 7 -14.90 -29.20 1.45
CA GLY A 7 -14.03 -30.19 0.83
C GLY A 7 -12.55 -30.00 1.22
N PRO A 8 -11.75 -31.08 1.32
CA PRO A 8 -10.32 -31.01 1.63
C PRO A 8 -9.50 -30.21 0.60
N SER A 9 -10.02 -30.01 -0.62
CA SER A 9 -9.42 -29.13 -1.63
C SER A 9 -9.39 -27.65 -1.24
N LEU A 10 -10.24 -27.21 -0.31
CA LEU A 10 -10.29 -25.82 0.17
C LEU A 10 -9.36 -25.56 1.37
N TRP A 11 -8.77 -26.60 1.96
CA TRP A 11 -7.91 -26.45 3.14
C TRP A 11 -6.70 -25.53 2.93
N PRO A 12 -6.00 -25.54 1.77
CA PRO A 12 -4.90 -24.60 1.53
C PRO A 12 -5.36 -23.14 1.57
N VAL A 13 -6.55 -22.86 1.03
CA VAL A 13 -7.15 -21.53 0.99
C VAL A 13 -7.54 -21.09 2.40
N ILE A 14 -8.21 -21.96 3.16
CA ILE A 14 -8.60 -21.69 4.56
C ILE A 14 -7.35 -21.41 5.41
N ASN A 15 -6.31 -22.25 5.29
CA ASN A 15 -5.07 -22.06 6.03
C ASN A 15 -4.38 -20.74 5.69
N PHE A 16 -4.36 -20.36 4.40
CA PHE A 16 -3.83 -19.06 3.97
C PHE A 16 -4.56 -17.90 4.65
N TYR A 17 -5.89 -17.93 4.70
CA TYR A 17 -6.69 -16.91 5.39
C TYR A 17 -6.44 -16.87 6.88
N VAL A 18 -6.36 -18.02 7.55
CA VAL A 18 -6.05 -18.10 9.00
C VAL A 18 -4.71 -17.43 9.30
N VAL A 19 -3.66 -17.78 8.54
CA VAL A 19 -2.33 -17.18 8.70
C VAL A 19 -2.37 -15.68 8.42
N PHE A 20 -3.08 -15.27 7.37
CA PHE A 20 -3.23 -13.85 7.01
C PHE A 20 -3.97 -13.05 8.11
N SER A 21 -5.01 -13.61 8.73
CA SER A 21 -5.71 -13.00 9.85
C SER A 21 -4.79 -12.75 11.05
N TYR A 22 -3.93 -13.71 11.41
CA TYR A 22 -2.94 -13.49 12.48
C TYR A 22 -1.96 -12.37 12.11
N PHE A 23 -1.53 -12.32 10.85
CA PHE A 23 -0.63 -11.27 10.36
C PHE A 23 -1.29 -9.89 10.41
N ILE A 24 -2.57 -9.79 10.04
CA ILE A 24 -3.36 -8.56 10.14
C ILE A 24 -3.45 -8.12 11.60
N VAL A 25 -3.79 -9.03 12.52
CA VAL A 25 -3.92 -8.68 13.95
C VAL A 25 -2.58 -8.22 14.51
N ALA A 26 -1.50 -8.95 14.24
CA ALA A 26 -0.16 -8.58 14.69
C ALA A 26 0.29 -7.22 14.12
N GLY A 27 0.15 -7.04 12.80
CA GLY A 27 0.49 -5.78 12.13
C GLY A 27 -0.34 -4.60 12.64
N SER A 28 -1.65 -4.81 12.82
CA SER A 28 -2.55 -3.79 13.38
C SER A 28 -2.15 -3.41 14.81
N THR A 29 -1.78 -4.39 15.63
CA THR A 29 -1.34 -4.14 17.01
C THR A 29 -0.08 -3.28 17.03
N VAL A 30 0.88 -3.56 16.14
CA VAL A 30 2.11 -2.75 15.99
C VAL A 30 1.79 -1.33 15.54
N VAL A 31 0.91 -1.16 14.55
CA VAL A 31 0.50 0.16 14.04
C VAL A 31 -0.20 0.98 15.11
N VAL A 32 -1.13 0.39 15.86
CA VAL A 32 -1.83 1.06 16.96
C VAL A 32 -0.86 1.43 18.08
N TYR A 33 0.10 0.56 18.38
CA TYR A 33 1.12 0.81 19.38
C TYR A 33 2.05 1.97 18.98
N ASP A 34 2.58 1.94 17.76
CA ASP A 34 3.40 3.03 17.20
C ASP A 34 2.62 4.35 17.16
N TRP A 35 1.34 4.29 16.77
CA TRP A 35 0.45 5.44 16.77
C TRP A 35 0.31 6.03 18.17
N ALA A 36 0.02 5.21 19.17
CA ALA A 36 -0.16 5.64 20.56
C ALA A 36 1.10 6.30 21.14
N LEU A 37 2.28 5.80 20.77
CA LEU A 37 3.56 6.37 21.21
C LEU A 37 3.92 7.67 20.47
N GLY A 38 3.65 7.75 19.16
CA GLY A 38 4.01 8.92 18.34
C GLY A 38 3.10 10.14 18.54
N LEU A 39 1.84 9.91 18.93
CA LEU A 39 0.80 10.95 19.03
C LEU A 39 1.21 12.17 19.86
N GLY A 40 1.82 11.95 21.02
CA GLY A 40 2.17 13.06 21.94
C GLY A 40 3.19 14.02 21.33
N LYS A 41 4.18 13.47 20.61
CA LYS A 41 5.25 14.24 19.99
C LYS A 41 4.81 14.89 18.68
N GLU A 42 3.95 14.21 17.93
CA GLU A 42 3.42 14.69 16.66
C GLU A 42 2.41 15.82 16.83
N PHE A 43 1.59 15.81 17.87
CA PHE A 43 0.66 16.92 18.11
C PHE A 43 1.41 18.24 18.34
N GLU A 44 2.54 18.22 19.02
CA GLU A 44 3.33 19.43 19.27
C GLU A 44 4.11 19.88 18.02
N LEU A 45 4.72 18.94 17.29
CA LEU A 45 5.58 19.24 16.13
C LEU A 45 4.79 19.49 14.83
N VAL A 46 3.76 18.69 14.56
CA VAL A 46 3.02 18.72 13.29
C VAL A 46 1.90 19.75 13.33
N TRP A 47 1.14 19.79 14.43
CA TRP A 47 -0.03 20.67 14.54
C TRP A 47 0.33 22.14 14.82
N SER A 48 1.53 22.41 15.35
CA SER A 48 2.04 23.78 15.58
C SER A 48 2.76 24.37 14.36
N GLN A 49 3.12 23.55 13.36
CA GLN A 49 3.95 23.97 12.23
C GLN A 49 3.13 24.25 10.96
N ARG A 50 3.69 25.03 10.03
CA ARG A 50 3.05 25.32 8.74
C ARG A 50 2.87 24.03 7.94
N TRP A 51 1.66 23.80 7.45
CA TRP A 51 1.27 22.60 6.72
C TRP A 51 2.04 22.52 5.40
N SER A 52 2.96 21.57 5.31
CA SER A 52 3.65 21.22 4.07
C SER A 52 2.88 20.11 3.35
N PHE A 53 3.04 20.02 2.03
CA PHE A 53 2.48 18.92 1.22
C PHE A 53 2.90 17.54 1.76
N MET A 54 4.14 17.40 2.22
CA MET A 54 4.62 16.16 2.86
C MET A 54 3.91 15.85 4.17
N THR A 55 3.57 16.88 4.95
CA THR A 55 2.80 16.72 6.19
C THR A 55 1.41 16.20 5.90
N ILE A 56 0.76 16.68 4.84
CA ILE A 56 -0.57 16.23 4.42
C ILE A 56 -0.53 14.77 3.97
N LEU A 57 0.46 14.37 3.16
CA LEU A 57 0.66 12.98 2.72
C LEU A 57 0.90 12.03 3.90
N TYR A 58 1.69 12.47 4.89
CA TYR A 58 1.93 11.71 6.10
C TYR A 58 0.65 11.55 6.92
N LEU A 59 -0.08 12.66 7.13
CA LEU A 59 -1.32 12.63 7.90
C LEU A 59 -2.39 11.78 7.22
N SER A 60 -2.48 11.81 5.89
CA SER A 60 -3.47 11.02 5.15
C SER A 60 -3.21 9.53 5.29
N LEU A 61 -1.95 9.09 5.17
CA LEU A 61 -1.57 7.68 5.34
C LEU A 61 -1.86 7.20 6.77
N ARG A 62 -1.49 8.02 7.77
CA ARG A 62 -1.73 7.72 9.19
C ARG A 62 -3.22 7.63 9.52
N THR A 63 -4.00 8.59 9.01
CA THR A 63 -5.45 8.66 9.26
C THR A 63 -6.19 7.52 8.56
N ALA A 64 -5.78 7.15 7.35
CA ALA A 64 -6.33 6.03 6.61
C ALA A 64 -6.19 4.69 7.37
N GLY A 65 -5.00 4.43 7.94
CA GLY A 65 -4.75 3.21 8.73
C GLY A 65 -5.58 3.12 10.01
N VAL A 66 -5.73 4.23 10.74
CA VAL A 66 -6.55 4.26 11.97
C VAL A 66 -8.03 4.12 11.64
N ILE A 67 -8.51 4.79 10.59
CA ILE A 67 -9.89 4.65 10.11
C ILE A 67 -10.20 3.19 9.75
N TYR A 68 -9.28 2.53 9.02
CA TYR A 68 -9.44 1.12 8.67
C TYR A 68 -9.57 0.22 9.89
N PHE A 69 -8.70 0.41 10.89
CA PHE A 69 -8.72 -0.38 12.11
C PHE A 69 -10.04 -0.20 12.88
N VAL A 70 -10.49 1.05 13.02
CA VAL A 70 -11.74 1.38 13.71
C VAL A 70 -12.95 0.78 12.98
N ILE A 71 -12.99 0.87 11.65
CA ILE A 71 -14.06 0.26 10.84
C ILE A 71 -14.04 -1.28 10.98
N SER A 72 -12.86 -1.90 10.95
CA SER A 72 -12.72 -3.35 11.10
C SER A 72 -13.24 -3.85 12.45
N LEU A 73 -12.99 -3.11 13.54
CA LEU A 73 -13.48 -3.48 14.87
C LEU A 73 -14.98 -3.23 15.08
N LEU A 74 -15.54 -2.18 14.49
CA LEU A 74 -16.92 -1.76 14.76
C LEU A 74 -17.98 -2.63 14.05
N PHE A 75 -17.63 -3.36 12.99
CA PHE A 75 -18.62 -3.77 11.98
C PHE A 75 -18.65 -5.27 11.66
N SER A 76 -18.40 -6.13 12.65
CA SER A 76 -18.26 -7.59 12.46
C SER A 76 -19.59 -8.40 12.46
N VAL A 77 -20.77 -7.84 12.17
CA VAL A 77 -22.05 -8.51 12.52
C VAL A 77 -23.13 -8.63 11.42
N THR A 78 -23.00 -8.04 10.22
CA THR A 78 -24.11 -8.06 9.23
C THR A 78 -23.72 -8.18 7.74
N ASP A 79 -24.51 -8.92 6.95
CA ASP A 79 -24.22 -9.27 5.55
C ASP A 79 -24.07 -8.05 4.62
N ALA A 80 -24.95 -7.06 4.75
CA ALA A 80 -24.86 -5.78 4.00
C ALA A 80 -23.58 -4.99 4.32
N VAL A 81 -23.03 -5.20 5.52
CA VAL A 81 -21.84 -4.49 6.01
C VAL A 81 -20.56 -5.16 5.52
N SER A 82 -20.59 -6.47 5.27
CA SER A 82 -19.46 -7.21 4.70
C SER A 82 -19.09 -6.72 3.28
N ALA A 83 -20.10 -6.42 2.44
CA ALA A 83 -19.90 -5.85 1.11
C ALA A 83 -19.32 -4.43 1.18
N PHE A 84 -19.82 -3.60 2.10
CA PHE A 84 -19.28 -2.26 2.34
C PHE A 84 -17.84 -2.30 2.86
N PHE A 85 -17.52 -3.27 3.71
CA PHE A 85 -16.16 -3.47 4.22
C PHE A 85 -15.20 -3.89 3.10
N ALA A 86 -15.59 -4.85 2.25
CA ALA A 86 -14.80 -5.28 1.10
C ALA A 86 -14.54 -4.12 0.12
N PHE A 87 -15.56 -3.31 -0.15
CA PHE A 87 -15.44 -2.07 -0.93
C PHE A 87 -14.43 -1.12 -0.30
N THR A 88 -14.59 -0.81 0.98
CA THR A 88 -13.72 0.12 1.70
C THR A 88 -12.27 -0.37 1.70
N GLN A 89 -12.05 -1.68 1.88
CA GLN A 89 -10.72 -2.28 1.88
C GLN A 89 -10.01 -2.17 0.53
N MET A 90 -10.72 -2.42 -0.57
CA MET A 90 -10.15 -2.35 -1.91
C MET A 90 -9.74 -0.91 -2.27
N TRP A 91 -10.64 0.05 -2.02
CA TRP A 91 -10.37 1.46 -2.28
C TRP A 91 -9.31 2.05 -1.36
N LEU A 92 -9.27 1.65 -0.09
CA LEU A 92 -8.24 2.10 0.83
C LEU A 92 -6.85 1.61 0.42
N SER A 93 -6.74 0.34 0.01
CA SER A 93 -5.48 -0.23 -0.49
C SER A 93 -4.97 0.53 -1.70
N PHE A 94 -5.89 0.91 -2.61
CA PHE A 94 -5.58 1.74 -3.77
C PHE A 94 -5.06 3.14 -3.36
N ILE A 95 -5.73 3.80 -2.40
CA ILE A 95 -5.32 5.11 -1.89
C ILE A 95 -3.93 5.05 -1.23
N ILE A 96 -3.69 4.02 -0.41
CA ILE A 96 -2.40 3.81 0.28
C ILE A 96 -1.27 3.65 -0.74
N ASN A 97 -1.43 2.74 -1.72
CA ASN A 97 -0.41 2.51 -2.75
C ASN A 97 -0.15 3.77 -3.58
N THR A 98 -1.21 4.46 -4.01
CA THR A 98 -1.11 5.74 -4.74
C THR A 98 -0.34 6.79 -3.93
N THR A 99 -0.58 6.86 -2.62
CA THR A 99 0.12 7.79 -1.73
C THR A 99 1.60 7.45 -1.60
N LEU A 100 1.94 6.17 -1.45
CA LEU A 100 3.32 5.69 -1.39
C LEU A 100 4.08 6.02 -2.68
N ASP A 101 3.47 5.79 -3.84
CA ASP A 101 4.05 6.13 -5.13
C ASP A 101 4.33 7.62 -5.27
N VAL A 102 3.38 8.48 -4.86
CA VAL A 102 3.57 9.94 -4.85
C VAL A 102 4.76 10.33 -3.96
N ILE A 103 4.93 9.68 -2.81
CA ILE A 103 6.08 9.92 -1.92
C ILE A 103 7.39 9.51 -2.61
N ILE A 104 7.43 8.35 -3.28
CA ILE A 104 8.60 7.88 -4.03
C ILE A 104 8.96 8.87 -5.15
N ILE A 105 7.97 9.31 -5.94
CA ILE A 105 8.18 10.30 -7.01
C ILE A 105 8.72 11.61 -6.43
N ALA A 106 8.14 12.10 -5.33
CA ALA A 106 8.57 13.34 -4.69
C ALA A 106 10.01 13.25 -4.15
N ARG A 107 10.39 12.11 -3.56
CA ARG A 107 11.78 11.85 -3.11
C ARG A 107 12.74 11.77 -4.30
N LEU A 108 12.34 11.07 -5.36
CA LEU A 108 13.14 10.95 -6.57
C LEU A 108 13.35 12.31 -7.25
N HIS A 109 12.33 13.17 -7.25
CA HIS A 109 12.42 14.55 -7.73
C HIS A 109 13.45 15.38 -6.95
N ALA A 110 13.43 15.27 -5.62
CA ALA A 110 14.40 15.94 -4.75
C ALA A 110 15.84 15.42 -5.00
N MET A 111 16.00 14.12 -5.27
CA MET A 111 17.30 13.54 -5.63
C MET A 111 17.79 13.98 -7.01
N TYR A 112 16.89 14.20 -7.96
CA TYR A 112 17.22 14.50 -9.36
C TYR A 112 17.46 15.98 -9.66
N GLN A 113 17.86 16.77 -8.65
CA GLN A 113 18.15 18.21 -8.73
C GLN A 113 17.10 18.99 -9.54
N GLN A 114 15.82 18.65 -9.40
CA GLN A 114 14.71 19.37 -10.03
C GLN A 114 14.70 19.35 -11.58
N SER A 115 15.32 18.35 -12.22
CA SER A 115 15.18 18.19 -13.68
C SER A 115 13.74 17.78 -14.05
N GLY A 116 12.95 18.77 -14.44
CA GLY A 116 11.51 18.64 -14.67
C GLY A 116 11.13 17.67 -15.79
N ARG A 117 12.05 17.37 -16.73
CA ARG A 117 11.79 16.42 -17.82
C ARG A 117 11.57 15.00 -17.31
N MET A 118 12.36 14.57 -16.33
CA MET A 118 12.23 13.24 -15.74
C MET A 118 11.01 13.15 -14.83
N LEU A 119 10.69 14.22 -14.09
CA LEU A 119 9.48 14.27 -13.27
C LEU A 119 8.21 14.15 -14.13
N MET A 120 8.14 14.91 -15.24
CA MET A 120 7.00 14.81 -16.16
C MET A 120 6.82 13.38 -16.71
N PHE A 121 7.92 12.70 -17.02
CA PHE A 121 7.88 11.31 -17.46
C PHE A 121 7.34 10.35 -16.38
N LEU A 122 7.85 10.46 -15.15
CA LEU A 122 7.38 9.65 -14.01
C LEU A 122 5.90 9.89 -13.69
N ILE A 123 5.48 11.16 -13.67
CA ILE A 123 4.08 11.53 -13.41
C ILE A 123 3.17 10.99 -14.52
N ALA A 124 3.58 11.07 -15.79
CA ALA A 124 2.79 10.56 -16.90
C ALA A 124 2.56 9.05 -16.81
N ILE A 125 3.61 8.28 -16.51
CA ILE A 125 3.51 6.81 -16.33
C ILE A 125 2.65 6.49 -15.11
N PHE A 126 2.90 7.16 -13.99
CA PHE A 126 2.13 6.97 -12.76
C PHE A 126 0.63 7.23 -12.97
N LEU A 127 0.28 8.34 -13.64
CA LEU A 127 -1.11 8.64 -13.97
C LEU A 127 -1.73 7.58 -14.89
N ALA A 128 -1.02 7.12 -15.90
CA ALA A 128 -1.51 6.06 -16.79
C ALA A 128 -1.81 4.76 -16.03
N ILE A 129 -0.90 4.35 -15.13
CA ILE A 129 -1.06 3.15 -14.30
C ILE A 129 -2.22 3.33 -13.32
N THR A 130 -2.32 4.49 -12.67
CA THR A 130 -3.38 4.80 -11.69
C THR A 130 -4.76 4.78 -12.35
N ILE A 131 -4.89 5.37 -13.54
CA ILE A 131 -6.14 5.38 -14.31
C ILE A 131 -6.51 3.95 -14.75
N ALA A 132 -5.53 3.18 -15.26
CA ALA A 132 -5.77 1.79 -15.66
C ALA A 132 -6.21 0.92 -14.47
N CYS A 133 -5.52 1.02 -13.34
CA CYS A 133 -5.86 0.27 -12.14
C CYS A 133 -7.22 0.69 -11.58
N GLY A 134 -7.51 2.00 -11.52
CA GLY A 134 -8.80 2.50 -11.06
C GLY A 134 -9.96 2.04 -11.95
N ALA A 135 -9.75 2.02 -13.27
CA ALA A 135 -10.75 1.50 -14.21
C ALA A 135 -11.01 0.00 -14.00
N ILE A 136 -9.95 -0.81 -13.85
CA ILE A 136 -10.07 -2.25 -13.58
C ILE A 136 -10.84 -2.49 -12.28
N THR A 137 -10.46 -1.81 -11.20
CA THR A 137 -11.14 -1.88 -9.89
C THR A 137 -12.63 -1.52 -10.00
N ALA A 138 -12.95 -0.42 -10.68
CA ALA A 138 -14.34 0.00 -10.87
C ALA A 138 -15.16 -0.98 -11.73
N THR A 139 -14.53 -1.65 -12.71
CA THR A 139 -15.21 -2.70 -13.50
C THR A 139 -15.44 -3.97 -12.70
N LEU A 140 -14.45 -4.42 -11.92
CA LEU A 140 -14.59 -5.56 -11.00
C LEU A 140 -15.74 -5.33 -10.01
N GLU A 141 -15.82 -4.14 -9.44
CA GLU A 141 -16.90 -3.77 -8.52
C GLU A 141 -18.29 -3.94 -9.16
N ARG A 142 -18.48 -3.46 -10.40
CA ARG A 142 -19.77 -3.60 -11.11
C ARG A 142 -20.17 -5.05 -11.36
N HIS A 143 -19.20 -5.94 -11.57
CA HIS A 143 -19.47 -7.37 -11.84
C HIS A 143 -19.68 -8.19 -10.56
N HIS A 144 -19.08 -7.80 -9.43
CA HIS A 144 -19.14 -8.53 -8.17
C HIS A 144 -20.32 -8.16 -7.26
N LEU A 145 -21.14 -7.16 -7.60
CA LEU A 145 -22.36 -6.82 -6.85
C LEU A 145 -23.42 -7.93 -6.84
N SER A 146 -23.27 -8.99 -7.65
CA SER A 146 -24.08 -10.21 -7.56
C SER A 146 -23.52 -11.17 -6.51
N TYR A 147 -23.68 -10.81 -5.23
CA TYR A 147 -23.23 -11.62 -4.10
C TYR A 147 -24.17 -12.81 -3.88
N GLU A 148 -23.76 -14.01 -4.29
CA GLU A 148 -24.24 -15.24 -3.66
C GLU A 148 -23.29 -15.61 -2.52
N GLU A 149 -23.82 -15.64 -1.30
CA GLU A 149 -23.07 -16.03 -0.11
C GLU A 149 -22.66 -17.50 -0.19
N SER A 150 -21.35 -17.75 -0.25
CA SER A 150 -20.80 -19.08 -0.03
C SER A 150 -20.18 -19.12 1.36
N VAL A 151 -20.69 -20.03 2.20
CA VAL A 151 -20.18 -20.23 3.55
C VAL A 151 -19.04 -21.23 3.45
N ILE A 152 -17.81 -20.73 3.53
CA ILE A 152 -16.63 -21.58 3.61
C ILE A 152 -16.47 -21.97 5.09
N SER A 153 -16.87 -23.20 5.39
CA SER A 153 -16.64 -23.85 6.70
C SER A 153 -17.21 -23.13 7.93
N GLY A 154 -18.46 -22.64 7.86
CA GLY A 154 -19.31 -22.28 9.01
C GLY A 154 -18.84 -21.13 9.92
N THR A 155 -17.63 -20.61 9.72
CA THR A 155 -16.97 -19.59 10.57
C THR A 155 -16.27 -18.51 9.76
N TYR A 156 -15.97 -18.75 8.47
CA TYR A 156 -15.39 -17.75 7.58
C TYR A 156 -16.44 -17.30 6.56
N TYR A 157 -17.06 -16.16 6.85
CA TYR A 157 -17.90 -15.45 5.89
C TYR A 157 -16.99 -14.78 4.88
N GLN A 158 -16.99 -15.27 3.64
CA GLN A 158 -16.30 -14.59 2.56
C GLN A 158 -17.26 -14.43 1.39
N CYS A 159 -17.51 -13.17 1.02
CA CYS A 159 -18.09 -12.80 -0.25
C CYS A 159 -17.07 -13.05 -1.36
N VAL A 160 -16.90 -14.32 -1.75
CA VAL A 160 -16.09 -14.68 -2.92
C VAL A 160 -17.00 -14.66 -4.13
N GLY A 161 -16.86 -13.63 -4.96
CA GLY A 161 -17.48 -13.62 -6.28
C GLY A 161 -16.97 -14.80 -7.12
N ILE A 162 -17.89 -15.63 -7.60
CA ILE A 162 -17.65 -16.99 -8.12
C ILE A 162 -16.93 -17.02 -9.49
N ASN A 163 -16.48 -15.89 -10.05
CA ASN A 163 -15.79 -15.85 -11.34
C ASN A 163 -14.25 -15.98 -11.22
N VAL A 164 -13.84 -17.13 -10.69
CA VAL A 164 -12.45 -17.50 -10.31
C VAL A 164 -11.40 -17.38 -11.45
N GLY A 165 -11.81 -17.29 -12.71
CA GLY A 165 -10.89 -17.25 -13.86
C GLY A 165 -10.42 -15.84 -14.27
N ASN A 166 -11.34 -15.00 -14.73
CA ASN A 166 -10.98 -13.70 -15.32
C ASN A 166 -10.67 -12.63 -14.26
N ASP A 167 -11.31 -12.70 -13.09
CA ASP A 167 -11.17 -11.69 -12.05
C ASP A 167 -9.79 -11.79 -11.36
N TRP A 168 -9.28 -13.01 -11.22
CA TRP A 168 -7.92 -13.25 -10.73
C TRP A 168 -6.86 -12.67 -11.66
N LEU A 169 -7.07 -12.77 -12.97
CA LEU A 169 -6.13 -12.25 -13.97
C LEU A 169 -6.10 -10.72 -13.96
N LEU A 170 -7.26 -10.07 -13.80
CA LEU A 170 -7.37 -8.63 -13.61
C LEU A 170 -6.69 -8.16 -12.33
N PHE A 171 -6.87 -8.88 -11.22
CA PHE A 171 -6.19 -8.59 -9.95
C PHE A 171 -4.68 -8.78 -10.04
N ALA A 172 -4.22 -9.84 -10.70
CA ALA A 172 -2.79 -10.05 -10.95
C ALA A 172 -2.22 -8.94 -11.84
N ALA A 173 -2.97 -8.49 -12.86
CA ALA A 173 -2.53 -7.42 -13.75
C ALA A 173 -2.33 -6.09 -13.01
N THR A 174 -3.23 -5.70 -12.09
CA THR A 174 -3.06 -4.47 -11.30
C THR A 174 -1.84 -4.54 -10.40
N TRP A 175 -1.59 -5.69 -9.76
CA TRP A 175 -0.39 -5.93 -8.96
C TRP A 175 0.89 -5.84 -9.79
N ILE A 176 0.92 -6.51 -10.95
CA ILE A 176 2.08 -6.49 -11.85
C ILE A 176 2.38 -5.06 -12.31
N LEU A 177 1.37 -4.29 -12.71
CA LEU A 177 1.56 -2.90 -13.13
C LEU A 177 2.15 -2.02 -12.02
N GLY A 178 1.67 -2.18 -10.78
CA GLY A 178 2.22 -1.51 -9.61
C GLY A 178 3.68 -1.89 -9.36
N SER A 179 3.99 -3.19 -9.31
CA SER A 179 5.36 -3.66 -9.08
C SER A 179 6.34 -3.23 -10.17
N VAL A 180 5.90 -3.17 -11.44
CA VAL A 180 6.74 -2.68 -12.55
C VAL A 180 7.09 -1.21 -12.33
N PHE A 181 6.15 -0.38 -11.88
CA PHE A 181 6.40 1.02 -11.56
C PHE A 181 7.39 1.17 -10.40
N GLU A 182 7.20 0.42 -9.32
CA GLU A 182 8.10 0.42 -8.17
C GLU A 182 9.52 0.01 -8.56
N LEU A 183 9.68 -1.06 -9.34
CA LEU A 183 10.98 -1.50 -9.85
C LEU A 183 11.64 -0.44 -10.73
N LEU A 184 10.87 0.24 -11.58
CA LEU A 184 11.37 1.33 -12.40
C LEU A 184 11.85 2.48 -11.51
N ALA A 185 11.06 2.90 -10.51
CA ALA A 185 11.44 3.96 -9.58
C ALA A 185 12.69 3.59 -8.74
N LEU A 186 12.78 2.35 -8.27
CA LEU A 186 13.93 1.81 -7.55
C LEU A 186 15.18 1.78 -8.42
N SER A 187 15.05 1.32 -9.66
CA SER A 187 16.18 1.27 -10.61
C SER A 187 16.75 2.66 -10.87
N LEU A 188 15.89 3.68 -10.97
CA LEU A 188 16.28 5.08 -11.14
C LEU A 188 16.96 5.62 -9.87
N ALA A 189 16.41 5.33 -8.69
CA ALA A 189 17.00 5.73 -7.42
C ALA A 189 18.42 5.14 -7.23
N ILE A 190 18.59 3.86 -7.55
CA ILE A 190 19.89 3.17 -7.51
C ILE A 190 20.84 3.79 -8.53
N TRP A 191 20.40 3.97 -9.78
CA TRP A 191 21.21 4.57 -10.84
C TRP A 191 21.76 5.93 -10.43
N ILE A 192 20.93 6.79 -9.84
CA ILE A 192 21.33 8.13 -9.38
C ILE A 192 22.34 8.01 -8.25
N THR A 193 22.08 7.13 -7.28
CA THR A 193 22.98 6.91 -6.14
C THR A 193 24.36 6.44 -6.62
N VAL A 194 24.40 5.51 -7.58
CA VAL A 194 25.62 5.03 -8.20
C VAL A 194 26.30 6.13 -9.00
N LYS A 195 25.58 6.88 -9.84
CA LYS A 195 26.14 7.98 -10.63
C LYS A 195 26.77 9.05 -9.74
N ARG A 196 26.04 9.50 -8.71
CA ARG A 196 26.52 10.50 -7.74
C ARG A 196 27.73 9.98 -6.96
N SER A 197 27.75 8.70 -6.61
CA SER A 197 28.92 8.09 -5.97
C SER A 197 30.14 8.05 -6.88
N ARG A 198 29.98 7.79 -8.18
CA ARG A 198 31.07 7.79 -9.16
C ARG A 198 31.64 9.18 -9.39
N GLU A 199 30.79 10.20 -9.48
CA GLU A 199 31.20 11.60 -9.59
C GLU A 199 31.91 12.09 -8.31
N LEU A 200 31.42 11.71 -7.13
CA LEU A 200 32.09 11.98 -5.85
C LEU A 200 33.39 11.18 -5.67
N ARG A 201 33.52 9.99 -6.27
CA ARG A 201 34.75 9.16 -6.22
C ARG A 201 35.93 9.79 -6.95
N GLN A 202 35.69 10.72 -7.87
CA GLN A 202 36.76 11.53 -8.46
C GLN A 202 37.27 12.63 -7.51
N TRP A 203 36.56 12.95 -6.42
CA TRP A 203 36.87 14.05 -5.50
C TRP A 203 36.97 13.55 -4.04
N LYS A 204 38.07 12.85 -3.72
CA LYS A 204 38.50 12.46 -2.34
C LYS A 204 37.40 11.88 -1.43
N ILE A 205 37.29 10.55 -1.46
CA ILE A 205 36.46 9.74 -0.58
C ILE A 205 37.34 9.16 0.53
N GLU A 206 37.12 9.59 1.77
CA GLU A 206 37.21 8.66 2.91
C GLU A 206 36.29 9.12 4.05
N ASP A 207 36.31 10.40 4.42
CA ASP A 207 35.63 10.82 5.66
C ASP A 207 34.14 11.16 5.53
N ARG A 208 33.66 11.65 4.38
CA ARG A 208 32.24 12.05 4.22
C ARG A 208 31.30 10.92 3.83
N PHE A 209 31.80 9.90 3.14
CA PHE A 209 30.97 8.77 2.69
C PHE A 209 30.58 7.85 3.86
N LEU A 210 31.49 7.70 4.83
CA LEU A 210 31.22 6.96 6.07
C LEU A 210 30.10 7.61 6.89
N ALA A 211 30.06 8.94 6.95
CA ALA A 211 29.02 9.69 7.65
C ALA A 211 27.66 9.62 6.93
N LEU A 212 27.63 9.61 5.60
CA LEU A 212 26.39 9.55 4.81
C LEU A 212 25.77 8.14 4.79
N MET A 213 26.60 7.09 4.72
CA MET A 213 26.10 5.71 4.85
C MET A 213 25.50 5.45 6.24
N LYS A 214 26.11 5.99 7.30
CA LYS A 214 25.64 5.78 8.67
C LYS A 214 24.24 6.38 8.90
N THR A 215 23.86 7.46 8.21
CA THR A 215 22.54 8.08 8.35
C THR A 215 21.48 7.46 7.45
N GLN A 216 21.83 6.97 6.25
CA GLN A 216 20.85 6.39 5.33
C GLN A 216 20.60 4.89 5.55
N VAL A 217 21.60 4.12 5.99
CA VAL A 217 21.45 2.67 6.20
C VAL A 217 20.74 2.35 7.52
N LEU A 218 20.97 3.15 8.57
CA LEU A 218 20.26 2.97 9.85
C LEU A 218 18.76 3.30 9.77
N TYR A 219 18.33 4.08 8.77
CA TYR A 219 16.91 4.41 8.56
C TYR A 219 16.16 3.37 7.72
N PHE A 220 16.87 2.42 7.09
CA PHE A 220 16.26 1.35 6.29
C PHE A 220 16.23 0.00 7.02
N ALA A 221 16.90 -0.08 8.18
CA ALA A 221 17.01 -1.28 9.01
C ALA A 221 16.26 -1.19 10.35
N ALA A 222 15.55 -0.09 10.60
CA ALA A 222 14.64 0.13 11.72
C ALA A 222 13.25 0.40 11.15
#